data_AF-A0A519T6Y7-F1
#
_entry.id   AF-A0A519T6Y7-F1
#
_cell.length_a   1.000
_cell.length_b   1.000
_cell.length_c   1.000
_cell.angle_alpha   90.00
_cell.angle_beta   90.00
_cell.angle_gamma   90.00
#
_symmetry.space_group_name_H-M   'P 1'
#
loop_
_entity.id
_entity.type
_entity.pdbx_description
1 polymer ?
#
loop_
_entity_poly.entity_id
_entity_poly.type
_entity_poly.pdbx_seq_one_letter_code
_entity_poly.pdbx_strand_id
1 'polypeptide(L)'
;MSKDTLAIALASPHNTRLYEQRIANKPTAILAFFKQLRRLVPDFTPATALVCMAHTGLYNPPLIEAVQALALPAWVEHATQLNACAGLRRGKTDAIAARRIAAYAARFVDRVPL
;
A
#
# COMPACT_ATOMS: atom_id res chain seq x y z
N MET A 1 -4.44 -10.02 -10.25
CA MET A 1 -3.03 -9.61 -10.14
C MET A 1 -2.45 -9.52 -11.53
N SER A 2 -2.73 -8.42 -12.23
CA SER A 2 -2.00 -8.11 -13.46
C SER A 2 -0.59 -7.66 -13.10
N LYS A 3 0.44 -8.12 -13.83
CA LYS A 3 1.84 -7.69 -13.64
C LYS A 3 2.02 -6.20 -13.96
N ASP A 4 1.11 -5.64 -14.75
CA ASP A 4 1.28 -4.33 -15.38
C ASP A 4 0.64 -3.19 -14.58
N THR A 5 -0.16 -3.51 -13.55
CA THR A 5 -0.89 -2.50 -12.77
C THR A 5 -0.85 -2.78 -11.28
N LEU A 6 -0.76 -1.72 -10.49
CA LEU A 6 -0.90 -1.75 -9.04
C LEU A 6 -2.25 -1.17 -8.64
N ALA A 7 -2.97 -1.87 -7.77
CA ALA A 7 -4.10 -1.31 -7.07
C ALA A 7 -3.61 -0.68 -5.77
N ILE A 8 -4.02 0.56 -5.51
CA ILE A 8 -3.61 1.34 -4.36
C ILE A 8 -4.85 1.77 -3.58
N ALA A 9 -4.77 1.67 -2.26
CA ALA A 9 -5.75 2.20 -1.34
C ALA A 9 -5.03 2.98 -0.24
N LEU A 10 -5.53 4.18 0.07
CA LEU A 10 -5.11 5.00 1.20
C LEU A 10 -6.21 4.97 2.26
N ALA A 11 -5.82 4.72 3.50
CA ALA A 11 -6.70 4.82 4.66
C ALA A 11 -6.07 5.72 5.72
N SER A 12 -6.92 6.39 6.50
CA SER A 12 -6.50 7.07 7.72
C SER A 12 -6.09 6.06 8.80
N PRO A 13 -5.42 6.49 9.89
CA PRO A 13 -5.17 5.63 11.07
C PRO A 13 -6.44 4.97 11.64
N HIS A 14 -7.59 5.66 11.56
CA HIS A 14 -8.89 5.11 11.95
C HIS A 14 -9.54 4.16 10.91
N ASN A 15 -8.77 3.64 9.97
CA ASN A 15 -9.24 2.76 8.89
C ASN A 15 -10.37 3.37 8.02
N THR A 16 -10.41 4.71 7.91
CA THR A 16 -11.32 5.40 6.99
C THR A 16 -10.66 5.50 5.64
N ARG A 17 -11.30 4.98 4.59
CA ARG A 17 -10.78 5.05 3.23
C ARG A 17 -10.79 6.50 2.74
N LEU A 18 -9.63 6.99 2.33
CA LEU A 18 -9.44 8.35 1.81
C LEU A 18 -9.31 8.38 0.28
N TYR A 19 -8.64 7.38 -0.31
CA TYR A 19 -8.35 7.37 -1.74
C TYR A 19 -8.14 5.96 -2.28
N GLU A 20 -8.51 5.74 -3.55
CA GLU A 20 -8.22 4.51 -4.28
C GLU A 20 -7.93 4.80 -5.74
N GLN A 21 -6.92 4.12 -6.28
CA GLN A 21 -6.58 4.23 -7.69
C GLN A 21 -5.88 2.97 -8.18
N ARG A 22 -6.00 2.71 -9.47
CA ARG A 22 -5.18 1.73 -10.17
C ARG A 22 -4.20 2.48 -11.07
N ILE A 23 -2.92 2.16 -10.93
CA ILE A 23 -1.83 2.80 -11.68
C ILE A 23 -1.03 1.74 -12.44
N ALA A 24 -0.21 2.16 -13.40
CA ALA A 24 0.76 1.27 -14.03
C ALA A 24 1.87 0.86 -13.05
N ASN A 25 2.31 -0.39 -13.12
CA ASN A 25 3.43 -0.92 -12.33
C ASN A 25 4.77 -0.52 -12.96
N LYS A 26 5.06 0.78 -13.00
CA LYS A 26 6.31 1.36 -13.52
C LYS A 26 6.80 2.45 -12.56
N PRO A 27 8.12 2.61 -12.35
CA PRO A 27 8.65 3.59 -11.40
C PRO A 27 8.11 5.01 -11.63
N THR A 28 8.00 5.44 -12.90
CA THR A 28 7.47 6.76 -13.26
C THR A 28 6.03 6.99 -12.82
N ALA A 29 5.17 5.99 -12.99
CA ALA A 29 3.76 6.07 -12.57
C ALA A 29 3.62 6.07 -11.05
N ILE A 30 4.45 5.29 -10.36
CA ILE A 30 4.45 5.22 -8.89
C ILE A 30 4.96 6.54 -8.28
N LEU A 31 6.03 7.11 -8.81
CA LEU A 31 6.54 8.42 -8.39
C LEU A 31 5.53 9.54 -8.66
N ALA A 32 4.87 9.52 -9.83
CA ALA A 32 3.82 10.48 -10.17
C ALA A 32 2.64 10.38 -9.19
N PHE A 33 2.26 9.16 -8.82
CA PHE A 33 1.21 8.91 -7.83
C PHE A 33 1.55 9.51 -6.46
N PHE A 34 2.77 9.30 -5.93
CA PHE A 34 3.16 9.89 -4.65
C PHE A 34 3.25 11.42 -4.70
N LYS A 35 3.66 12.01 -5.83
CA LYS A 35 3.62 13.47 -6.04
C LYS A 35 2.20 14.00 -6.04
N GLN A 36 1.25 13.28 -6.64
CA GLN A 36 -0.17 13.62 -6.62
C GLN A 36 -0.74 13.52 -5.20
N LEU A 37 -0.42 12.45 -4.47
CA LEU A 37 -0.84 12.26 -3.07
C LEU A 37 -0.43 13.44 -2.17
N ARG A 38 0.82 13.88 -2.29
CA ARG A 38 1.35 15.06 -1.55
C ARG A 38 0.53 16.34 -1.79
N ARG A 39 -0.14 16.46 -2.93
CA ARG A 39 -1.00 17.61 -3.25
C ARG A 39 -2.43 17.44 -2.73
N LEU A 40 -2.91 16.19 -2.64
CA LEU A 40 -4.28 15.86 -2.26
C LEU A 40 -4.47 15.72 -0.76
N VAL A 41 -3.43 15.30 -0.04
CA VAL A 41 -3.46 15.07 1.40
C VAL A 41 -2.57 16.11 2.07
N PRO A 42 -3.17 17.15 2.71
CA PRO A 42 -2.43 18.05 3.58
C PRO A 42 -1.66 17.24 4.62
N ASP A 43 -0.42 17.64 4.91
CA ASP A 43 0.45 16.98 5.89
C ASP A 43 0.92 15.56 5.54
N PHE A 44 0.79 15.12 4.27
CA PHE A 44 1.51 13.93 3.82
C PHE A 44 3.02 14.17 3.89
N THR A 45 3.67 13.49 4.82
CA THR A 45 5.12 13.45 4.98
C THR A 45 5.56 12.00 5.08
N PRO A 46 6.83 11.68 4.78
CA PRO A 46 7.36 10.35 5.05
C PRO A 46 7.21 9.90 6.51
N ALA A 47 7.20 10.84 7.47
CA ALA A 47 6.99 10.53 8.88
C ALA A 47 5.52 10.22 9.24
N THR A 48 4.57 10.67 8.42
CA THR A 48 3.12 10.50 8.64
C THR A 48 2.51 9.42 7.74
N ALA A 49 3.32 8.76 6.92
CA ALA A 49 2.87 7.78 5.93
C ALA A 49 3.61 6.44 6.09
N LEU A 50 2.87 5.36 5.89
CA LEU A 50 3.39 3.99 5.87
C LEU A 50 2.89 3.28 4.60
N VAL A 51 3.82 2.69 3.85
CA VAL A 51 3.48 1.91 2.66
C VAL A 51 3.50 0.43 3.03
N CYS A 52 2.32 -0.17 3.21
CA CYS A 52 2.19 -1.60 3.45
C CYS A 52 1.92 -2.35 2.13
N MET A 53 2.62 -3.46 1.92
CA MET A 53 2.47 -4.32 0.74
C MET A 53 2.64 -5.78 1.11
N ALA A 54 2.00 -6.67 0.35
CA ALA A 54 2.21 -8.10 0.51
C ALA A 54 3.60 -8.50 -0.01
N HIS A 55 4.25 -9.45 0.67
CA HIS A 55 5.46 -10.11 0.19
C HIS A 55 5.10 -11.00 -1.00
N THR A 56 5.00 -10.41 -2.19
CA THR A 56 4.70 -11.10 -3.44
C THR A 56 5.93 -11.13 -4.32
N GLY A 57 7.00 -11.82 -3.88
CA GLY A 57 8.22 -12.06 -4.66
C GLY A 57 8.53 -11.04 -5.77
N LEU A 58 8.34 -11.45 -7.03
CA LEU A 58 8.69 -10.71 -8.27
C LEU A 58 7.92 -9.40 -8.54
N TYR A 59 6.85 -9.08 -7.80
CA TYR A 59 5.93 -7.97 -8.16
C TYR A 59 6.30 -6.61 -7.53
N ASN A 60 7.18 -6.63 -6.53
CA ASN A 60 7.51 -5.45 -5.74
C ASN A 60 8.72 -4.60 -6.21
N PRO A 61 9.63 -5.00 -7.13
CA PRO A 61 10.83 -4.20 -7.39
C PRO A 61 10.56 -2.73 -7.76
N PRO A 62 9.64 -2.39 -8.69
CA PRO A 62 9.37 -0.99 -9.03
C PRO A 62 8.77 -0.18 -7.88
N LEU A 63 7.94 -0.83 -7.05
CA LEU A 63 7.31 -0.20 -5.90
C LEU A 63 8.31 0.00 -4.76
N ILE A 64 9.15 -1.00 -4.47
CA ILE A 64 10.21 -0.92 -3.46
C ILE A 64 11.20 0.18 -3.85
N GLU A 65 11.65 0.21 -5.11
CA GLU A 65 12.58 1.22 -5.60
C GLU A 65 12.00 2.64 -5.43
N ALA A 66 10.73 2.85 -5.82
CA ALA A 66 10.09 4.15 -5.68
C ALA A 66 9.90 4.56 -4.20
N VAL A 67 9.54 3.60 -3.33
CA VAL A 67 9.37 3.83 -1.89
C VAL A 67 10.69 4.19 -1.23
N GLN A 68 11.78 3.48 -1.58
CA GLN A 68 13.14 3.78 -1.13
C GLN A 68 13.61 5.14 -1.62
N ALA A 69 13.41 5.47 -2.90
CA ALA A 69 13.78 6.77 -3.49
C ALA A 69 13.04 7.95 -2.84
N LEU A 70 11.85 7.71 -2.28
CA LEU A 70 11.04 8.71 -1.57
C LEU A 70 11.28 8.72 -0.06
N ALA A 71 12.18 7.86 0.45
CA ALA A 71 12.45 7.66 1.88
C ALA A 71 11.17 7.38 2.69
N LEU A 72 10.20 6.65 2.11
CA LEU A 72 8.96 6.29 2.79
C LEU A 72 9.16 5.00 3.61
N PRO A 73 8.62 4.91 4.83
CA PRO A 73 8.54 3.66 5.58
C PRO A 73 7.78 2.60 4.78
N ALA A 74 8.38 1.41 4.66
CA ALA A 74 7.80 0.27 3.96
C ALA A 74 7.54 -0.88 4.93
N TRP A 75 6.33 -1.44 4.91
CA TRP A 75 6.02 -2.68 5.61
C TRP A 75 5.67 -3.76 4.60
N VAL A 76 6.58 -4.70 4.43
CA VAL A 76 6.36 -5.89 3.60
C VAL A 76 5.84 -7.01 4.49
N GLU A 77 4.58 -7.39 4.31
CA GLU A 77 3.90 -8.37 5.17
C GLU A 77 3.64 -9.70 4.44
N HIS A 78 3.71 -10.81 5.15
CA HIS A 78 3.45 -12.13 4.58
C HIS A 78 1.98 -12.28 4.16
N ALA A 79 1.75 -12.87 2.98
CA ALA A 79 0.41 -13.12 2.49
C ALA A 79 -0.42 -13.99 3.46
N THR A 80 0.20 -14.96 4.14
CA THR A 80 -0.44 -15.79 5.17
C THR A 80 -0.96 -14.96 6.33
N GLN A 81 -0.17 -13.99 6.81
CA GLN A 81 -0.55 -13.09 7.90
C GLN A 81 -1.71 -12.17 7.48
N LEU A 82 -1.61 -11.54 6.31
CA LEU A 82 -2.71 -10.76 5.72
C LEU A 82 -3.98 -11.60 5.52
N ASN A 83 -3.84 -12.90 5.27
CA ASN A 83 -4.95 -13.84 5.14
C ASN A 83 -5.59 -14.17 6.49
N ALA A 84 -4.79 -14.47 7.50
CA ALA A 84 -5.28 -14.78 8.84
C ALA A 84 -6.07 -13.61 9.45
N CYS A 85 -5.61 -12.37 9.26
CA CYS A 85 -6.26 -11.19 9.83
C CYS A 85 -7.48 -10.68 9.03
N ALA A 86 -7.67 -11.13 7.79
CA ALA A 86 -8.72 -10.60 6.91
C ALA A 86 -10.11 -11.26 7.10
N GLY A 87 -10.25 -12.25 7.99
CA GLY A 87 -11.53 -12.92 8.26
C GLY A 87 -12.16 -13.59 7.02
N LEU A 88 -13.49 -13.70 7.00
CA LEU A 88 -14.22 -14.36 5.90
C LEU A 88 -14.14 -13.53 4.61
N ARG A 89 -13.66 -14.14 3.51
CA ARG A 89 -13.40 -13.43 2.25
C ARG A 89 -14.48 -13.67 1.21
N ARG A 90 -15.29 -12.65 0.93
CA ARG A 90 -16.04 -12.55 -0.34
C ARG A 90 -15.24 -11.73 -1.35
N GLY A 91 -15.12 -12.25 -2.57
CA GLY A 91 -14.46 -11.59 -3.71
C GLY A 91 -12.92 -11.50 -3.60
N LYS A 92 -12.26 -11.66 -4.75
CA LYS A 92 -10.81 -11.49 -4.90
C LYS A 92 -10.52 -10.61 -6.11
N THR A 93 -10.48 -9.30 -5.89
CA THR A 93 -9.98 -8.33 -6.86
C THR A 93 -8.77 -7.60 -6.29
N ASP A 94 -7.92 -7.06 -7.16
CA ASP A 94 -6.70 -6.36 -6.76
C ASP A 94 -7.05 -5.12 -5.90
N ALA A 95 -8.17 -4.44 -6.18
CA ALA A 95 -8.70 -3.35 -5.36
C ALA A 95 -9.11 -3.79 -3.94
N ILE A 96 -9.81 -4.93 -3.82
CA ILE A 96 -10.19 -5.48 -2.51
C ILE A 96 -8.93 -5.89 -1.72
N ALA A 97 -7.91 -6.42 -2.39
CA ALA A 97 -6.64 -6.75 -1.75
C ALA A 97 -5.94 -5.49 -1.20
N ALA A 98 -5.84 -4.42 -2.00
CA ALA A 98 -5.26 -3.15 -1.58
C ALA A 98 -5.99 -2.56 -0.35
N ARG A 99 -7.33 -2.56 -0.36
CA ARG A 99 -8.15 -2.12 0.80
C ARG A 99 -7.83 -2.89 2.07
N ARG A 100 -7.73 -4.22 1.96
CA ARG A 100 -7.45 -5.10 3.11
C ARG A 100 -6.06 -4.86 3.68
N ILE A 101 -5.07 -4.64 2.81
CA ILE A 101 -3.70 -4.32 3.23
C ILE A 101 -3.66 -2.95 3.93
N ALA A 102 -4.31 -1.94 3.39
CA ALA A 102 -4.41 -0.63 4.04
C ALA A 102 -5.09 -0.71 5.42
N ALA A 103 -6.19 -1.48 5.53
CA ALA A 103 -6.88 -1.70 6.79
C ALA A 103 -6.04 -2.48 7.80
N TYR A 104 -5.28 -3.47 7.34
CA TYR A 104 -4.32 -4.21 8.17
C TYR A 104 -3.26 -3.27 8.74
N ALA A 105 -2.64 -2.44 7.88
CA ALA A 105 -1.62 -1.49 8.29
C ALA A 105 -2.14 -0.49 9.33
N ALA A 106 -3.34 0.05 9.12
CA ALA A 106 -3.97 0.97 10.06
C ALA A 106 -4.23 0.31 11.44
N ARG A 107 -4.58 -0.98 11.44
CA ARG A 107 -4.89 -1.73 12.67
C ARG A 107 -3.64 -2.17 13.45
N PHE A 108 -2.56 -2.48 12.75
CA PHE A 108 -1.37 -3.13 13.31
C PHE A 108 -0.11 -2.30 13.15
N VAL A 109 -0.25 -0.97 13.07
CA VAL A 109 0.87 -0.04 12.88
C VAL A 109 1.93 -0.16 13.99
N ASP A 110 1.53 -0.62 15.18
CA ASP A 110 2.39 -0.95 16.32
C ASP A 110 3.35 -2.12 16.07
N ARG A 111 3.11 -2.91 15.02
CA ARG A 111 3.89 -4.11 14.66
C ARG A 111 4.83 -3.90 13.48
N VAL A 112 4.95 -2.67 12.98
CA VAL A 112 5.87 -2.34 11.89
C VAL A 112 7.29 -2.70 12.33
N PRO A 113 8.01 -3.57 11.58
CA PRO A 113 9.40 -3.90 11.89
C PRO A 113 10.25 -2.61 11.84
N LEU A 114 11.07 -2.39 12.87
CA LEU A 114 12.05 -1.31 12.94
C LEU A 114 13.22 -1.55 11.99
#